data_AF-A0A6M1SE86-F1
#
_entry.id   AF-A0A6M1SE86-F1
#
_cell.length_a   1.000
_cell.length_b   1.000
_cell.length_c   1.000
_cell.angle_alpha   90.00
_cell.angle_beta   90.00
_cell.angle_gamma   90.00
#
_symmetry.space_group_name_H-M   'P 1'
#
loop_
_entity.id
_entity.type
_entity.pdbx_description
1 polymer ?
#
loop_
_entity_poly.entity_id
_entity_poly.type
_entity_poly.pdbx_seq_one_letter_code
_entity_poly.pdbx_strand_id
1 'polypeptide(L)' 'NFTNDIGVAPMNMVIKMVEARPEGQGWLPVVKLSDVPTKNTGDPEMIALAKRILSLGGKGDESPLI' A
#
# COMPACT_ATOMS: atom_id res chain seq x y z
N ASN A 1 2.39 9.20 20.99
CA ASN A 1 1.48 10.36 21.04
C ASN A 1 2.23 11.49 21.70
N PHE A 2 2.57 12.55 20.96
CA PHE A 2 3.35 13.67 21.49
C PHE A 2 2.84 15.01 20.95
N THR A 3 2.73 15.13 19.62
CA THR A 3 2.35 16.38 18.95
C THR A 3 0.85 16.68 18.93
N ASN A 4 0.00 15.70 19.24
CA ASN A 4 -1.45 15.84 19.31
C ASN A 4 -2.03 14.93 20.40
N ASP A 5 -1.59 15.15 21.64
CA ASP A 5 -1.97 14.36 22.83
C ASP A 5 -2.54 15.27 23.93
N ILE A 6 -3.57 16.05 23.57
CA ILE A 6 -4.22 17.04 24.47
C ILE A 6 -5.66 16.64 24.83
N GLY A 7 -5.96 15.33 24.79
CA GLY A 7 -7.30 14.79 25.07
C GLY A 7 -8.31 14.91 23.92
N VAL A 8 -7.88 15.37 22.74
CA VAL A 8 -8.69 15.40 21.50
C VAL A 8 -8.34 14.20 20.63
N ALA A 9 -9.33 13.67 19.89
CA ALA A 9 -9.09 12.57 18.96
C ALA A 9 -8.25 13.04 17.76
N PRO A 10 -7.09 12.41 17.47
CA PRO A 10 -6.30 12.77 16.31
C PRO A 10 -7.02 12.42 15.00
N MET A 11 -6.94 13.31 14.01
CA MET A 11 -7.51 13.04 12.68
C MET A 11 -6.61 12.04 11.92
N ASN A 12 -7.21 10.97 11.41
CA ASN A 12 -6.50 9.95 10.63
C ASN A 12 -6.37 10.36 9.16
N MET A 13 -5.40 11.24 8.88
CA MET A 13 -5.13 11.79 7.54
C MET A 13 -3.87 11.18 6.93
N VAL A 14 -3.86 11.02 5.60
CA VAL A 14 -2.69 10.59 4.83
C VAL A 14 -2.58 11.34 3.52
N ILE A 15 -1.34 11.64 3.09
CA ILE A 15 -1.01 12.05 1.72
C ILE A 15 -0.12 10.93 1.15
N LYS A 16 -0.46 10.46 -0.05
CA LYS A 16 0.25 9.34 -0.71
C LYS A 16 0.52 9.68 -2.17
N MET A 17 1.65 9.19 -2.68
CA MET A 17 1.94 9.18 -4.10
C MET A 17 1.07 8.12 -4.77
N VAL A 18 0.31 8.51 -5.79
CA VAL A 18 -0.56 7.62 -6.57
C VAL A 18 0.02 7.31 -7.94
N GLU A 19 0.81 8.24 -8.49
CA GLU A 19 1.46 8.12 -9.79
C GLU A 19 2.86 8.75 -9.74
N ALA A 20 3.75 8.25 -10.59
CA ALA A 20 5.05 8.83 -10.85
C ALA A 20 5.23 9.04 -12.35
N ARG A 21 5.97 10.07 -12.75
CA ARG A 21 6.27 10.35 -14.15
C ARG A 21 7.79 10.30 -14.37
N PRO A 22 8.34 9.15 -14.78
CA PRO A 22 9.73 9.06 -15.20
C PRO A 22 10.02 9.97 -16.39
N GLU A 23 11.28 10.38 -16.53
CA GLU A 23 11.69 11.21 -17.66
C GLU A 23 11.40 10.53 -19.00
N GLY A 24 10.84 11.29 -19.94
CA GLY A 24 10.45 10.78 -21.26
C GLY A 24 9.23 9.86 -21.28
N GLN A 25 8.56 9.64 -20.13
CA GLN A 25 7.41 8.74 -20.02
C GLN A 25 6.14 9.46 -19.56
N GLY A 26 5.01 8.77 -19.68
CA GLY A 26 3.72 9.19 -19.11
C GLY A 26 3.67 8.99 -17.60
N TRP A 27 2.56 9.40 -17.00
CA TRP A 27 2.25 9.04 -15.62
C TRP A 27 2.03 7.53 -15.51
N LEU A 28 2.71 6.92 -14.55
CA LEU A 28 2.61 5.51 -14.24
C LEU A 28 2.06 5.34 -12.82
N PRO A 29 1.08 4.45 -12.60
CA PRO A 29 0.56 4.17 -11.28
C PRO A 29 1.64 3.52 -10.40
N VAL A 30 1.63 3.84 -9.10
CA VAL A 30 2.55 3.25 -8.12
C VAL A 30 1.80 2.46 -7.06
N VAL A 31 2.49 1.49 -6.46
CA VAL A 31 1.99 0.69 -5.33
C VAL A 31 2.88 0.86 -4.10
N LYS A 32 2.28 0.75 -2.91
CA LYS A 32 2.99 0.65 -1.64
C LYS A 32 2.60 -0.66 -0.96
N LEU A 33 3.60 -1.50 -0.68
CA LEU A 33 3.44 -2.72 0.10
C LEU A 33 3.73 -2.45 1.58
N SER A 34 3.06 -3.19 2.46
CA SER A 34 3.22 -3.16 3.91
C SER A 34 3.27 -4.58 4.45
N ASP A 35 3.99 -4.79 5.55
CA ASP A 35 3.97 -6.06 6.29
C ASP A 35 2.59 -6.35 6.91
N VAL A 36 1.71 -5.35 6.99
CA VAL A 36 0.30 -5.54 7.35
C VAL A 36 -0.51 -5.73 6.06
N PRO A 37 -1.06 -6.93 5.78
CA PRO A 37 -1.68 -7.24 4.49
C PRO A 37 -2.80 -6.28 4.06
N THR A 38 -3.57 -5.78 5.02
CA THR A 38 -4.70 -4.87 4.81
C THR A 38 -4.28 -3.41 4.58
N LYS A 39 -2.98 -3.08 4.67
CA LYS A 39 -2.45 -1.71 4.53
C LYS A 39 -1.68 -1.47 3.24
N ASN A 40 -1.76 -2.40 2.28
CA ASN A 40 -1.27 -2.18 0.93
C ASN A 40 -2.12 -1.10 0.22
N THR A 41 -1.51 -0.29 -0.64
CA THR A 41 -2.24 0.71 -1.43
C THR A 41 -1.78 0.75 -2.87
N GLY A 42 -2.74 0.97 -3.79
CA GLY A 42 -2.55 0.97 -5.23
C GLY A 42 -3.54 0.02 -5.89
N ASP A 43 -3.37 -0.19 -7.20
CA ASP A 43 -4.20 -1.13 -7.96
C ASP A 43 -4.01 -2.58 -7.46
N PRO A 44 -5.09 -3.36 -7.23
CA PRO A 44 -4.98 -4.73 -6.71
C PRO A 44 -4.18 -5.69 -7.59
N GLU A 45 -4.30 -5.58 -8.91
CA GLU A 45 -3.56 -6.44 -9.85
C GLU A 45 -2.07 -6.11 -9.81
N MET A 46 -1.74 -4.81 -9.72
CA MET A 46 -0.36 -4.37 -9.56
C MET A 46 0.25 -4.75 -8.21
N ILE A 47 -0.55 -4.73 -7.12
CA ILE A 47 -0.12 -5.25 -5.81
C ILE A 47 0.18 -6.74 -5.90
N ALA A 48 -0.71 -7.52 -6.52
CA ALA A 48 -0.51 -8.97 -6.71
C ALA A 48 0.71 -9.26 -7.58
N LEU A 49 0.92 -8.49 -8.65
CA LEU A 49 2.10 -8.59 -9.51
C LEU A 49 3.38 -8.26 -8.74
N ALA A 50 3.41 -7.14 -8.00
CA ALA A 50 4.57 -6.73 -7.21
C ALA A 50 4.93 -7.76 -6.14
N LYS A 51 3.93 -8.33 -5.44
CA LYS A 51 4.15 -9.42 -4.49
C LYS A 51 4.77 -10.65 -5.15
N ARG A 52 4.30 -11.05 -6.34
CA ARG A 52 4.90 -12.17 -7.10
C ARG A 52 6.34 -11.89 -7.52
N ILE A 53 6.62 -10.70 -8.09
CA ILE A 53 7.97 -10.30 -8.52
C ILE A 53 8.94 -10.32 -7.34
N LEU A 54 8.51 -9.86 -6.18
CA LEU A 54 9.32 -9.79 -4.97
C LEU A 54 9.31 -11.09 -4.16
N SER A 55 8.66 -12.16 -4.64
CA SER A 55 8.50 -13.43 -3.93
C SER A 55 7.86 -13.30 -2.53
N LEU A 56 7.00 -12.31 -2.35
CA LEU A 56 6.21 -12.06 -1.14
C LEU A 56 4.89 -12.83 -1.22
N GLY A 57 4.96 -14.16 -1.07
CA GLY A 57 3.83 -15.09 -1.19
C GLY A 57 3.68 -16.08 -0.03
N GLY A 58 3.89 -15.63 1.22
CA GLY A 58 3.91 -16.50 2.40
C GLY A 58 2.63 -16.51 3.25
N LYS A 59 2.03 -17.70 3.38
CA LYS A 59 1.16 -18.27 4.45
C LYS A 59 0.02 -17.46 5.12
N GLY A 60 -0.26 -16.22 4.71
CA GLY A 60 -1.32 -15.39 5.32
C GLY A 60 -2.39 -14.86 4.37
N ASP A 61 -2.30 -15.17 3.07
CA ASP A 61 -3.19 -14.63 2.01
C ASP A 61 -4.11 -15.71 1.38
N GLU A 62 -4.20 -16.91 1.97
CA GLU A 62 -5.21 -17.90 1.58
C GLU A 62 -6.56 -17.54 2.21
N SER A 63 -7.45 -16.91 1.44
CA SER A 63 -8.89 -17.11 1.67
C SER A 63 -9.19 -18.59 1.45
N PRO A 64 -10.05 -19.21 2.28
CA PRO A 64 -10.40 -20.61 2.08
C PRO A 64 -11.01 -20.76 0.69
N LEU A 65 -10.38 -21.62 -0.12
CA LEU A 65 -11.03 -22.14 -1.30
C LEU A 65 -12.11 -23.11 -0.81
N ILE A 66 -13.35 -22.80 -1.22
CA ILE A 66 -14.63 -23.51 -1.00
C ILE A 66 -15.32 -23.16 0.33
#